data_AF-A0AAW1IUN4-F1
#
_entry.id   AF-A0AAW1IUN4-F1
#
_cell.length_a   1.000
_cell.length_b   1.000
_cell.length_c   1.000
_cell.angle_alpha   90.00
_cell.angle_beta   90.00
_cell.angle_gamma   90.00
#
_symmetry.space_group_name_H-M   'P 1'
#
loop_
_entity.id
_entity.type
_entity.pdbx_description
1 polymer ?
#
loop_
_entity_poly.entity_id
_entity_poly.type
_entity_poly.pdbx_seq_one_letter_code
_entity_poly.pdbx_strand_id
1 'polypeptide(L)'
;MDRSIYREAVLSKYNKCTICTWCSYYFVYPLYLVNETRNDARFKNSADPHITSEEIKCAIGVFILSGYGIKPARRFYWDSKSDLGNPMVKNAIRKNRFEQVMQFVLLADNNNPVQNDKWKIRPLMDKLEHALLKYFVPEENINYDESMVKYFERYGLEQFIRGKPIRVGYKM
;
A
#
# COMPACT_ATOMS: atom_id res chain seq x y z
N MET A 1 22.25 18.14 18.12
CA MET A 1 20.95 18.02 18.79
C MET A 1 21.01 16.77 19.65
N ASP A 2 20.75 16.86 20.95
CA ASP A 2 20.78 15.70 21.83
C ASP A 2 19.72 14.67 21.38
N ARG A 3 20.11 13.39 21.27
CA ARG A 3 19.21 12.28 20.87
C ARG A 3 18.04 12.15 21.85
N SER A 4 18.24 12.51 23.12
CA SER A 4 17.17 12.49 24.14
C SER A 4 16.05 13.49 23.79
N ILE A 5 16.44 14.72 23.43
CA ILE A 5 15.52 15.82 23.08
C ILE A 5 14.78 15.52 21.77
N TYR A 6 15.49 14.97 20.76
CA TYR A 6 14.85 14.55 19.51
C TYR A 6 13.82 13.44 19.75
N ARG A 7 14.15 12.46 20.60
CA ARG A 7 13.25 11.35 20.95
C ARG A 7 11.99 11.85 21.67
N GLU A 8 12.12 12.70 22.68
CA GLU A 8 10.97 13.26 23.40
C GLU A 8 10.08 14.11 22.49
N ALA A 9 10.67 14.92 21.60
CA ALA A 9 9.93 15.71 20.63
C ALA A 9 9.13 14.83 19.66
N VAL A 10 9.69 13.72 19.18
CA VAL A 10 8.97 12.81 18.27
C VAL A 10 7.92 11.96 19.00
N LEU A 11 8.22 11.45 20.21
CA LEU A 11 7.26 10.67 21.00
C LEU A 11 6.05 11.51 21.46
N SER A 12 6.29 12.77 21.85
CA SER A 12 5.20 13.68 22.24
C SER A 12 4.21 13.95 21.09
N LYS A 13 4.68 13.89 19.83
CA LYS A 13 3.84 13.98 18.64
C LYS A 13 2.90 12.78 18.52
N TYR A 14 3.36 11.57 18.85
CA TYR A 14 2.55 10.35 18.77
C TYR A 14 1.51 10.24 19.88
N ASN A 15 1.79 10.77 21.08
CA ASN A 15 0.86 10.73 22.22
C ASN A 15 -0.47 11.46 21.97
N LYS A 16 -0.54 12.33 20.97
CA LYS A 16 -1.75 13.07 20.57
C LYS A 16 -2.35 12.61 19.24
N CYS A 17 -1.77 11.59 18.60
CA CYS A 17 -2.21 11.11 17.30
C CYS A 17 -3.31 10.05 17.44
N THR A 18 -4.41 10.24 16.69
CA THR A 18 -5.34 9.15 16.37
C THR A 18 -4.72 8.21 15.34
N ILE A 19 -5.25 6.99 15.23
CA ILE A 19 -4.81 6.05 14.19
C ILE A 19 -4.96 6.61 12.77
N CYS A 20 -5.98 7.43 12.53
CA CYS A 20 -6.19 8.11 11.24
C CYS A 20 -5.09 9.13 10.94
N THR A 21 -4.69 9.93 11.94
CA THR A 21 -3.57 10.87 11.79
C THR A 21 -2.25 10.13 11.60
N TRP A 22 -2.06 8.98 12.27
CA TRP A 22 -0.87 8.15 12.10
C TRP A 22 -0.81 7.54 10.70
N CYS A 23 -1.90 6.92 10.22
CA CYS A 23 -2.00 6.41 8.85
C CYS A 23 -1.77 7.52 7.81
N SER A 24 -2.22 8.75 8.09
CA SER A 24 -1.98 9.88 7.20
C SER A 24 -0.51 10.26 7.08
N TYR A 25 0.39 9.84 7.98
CA TYR A 25 1.83 10.10 7.85
C TYR A 25 2.54 9.10 6.94
N TYR A 26 2.08 7.85 6.91
CA TYR A 26 2.71 6.77 6.14
C TYR A 26 2.01 6.47 4.80
N PHE A 27 0.71 6.78 4.70
CA PHE A 27 -0.11 6.56 3.51
C PHE A 27 -0.49 7.88 2.82
N VAL A 28 0.46 8.81 2.68
CA VAL A 28 0.28 10.19 2.11
C VAL A 28 0.06 10.21 0.60
N TYR A 29 0.19 9.06 -0.08
CA TYR A 29 0.29 9.02 -1.54
C TYR A 29 -1.00 8.87 -2.37
N PRO A 30 -2.24 8.99 -1.86
CA PRO A 30 -3.43 8.94 -2.70
C PRO A 30 -3.41 9.92 -3.88
N LEU A 31 -2.96 11.16 -3.65
CA LEU A 31 -2.88 12.15 -4.74
C LEU A 31 -1.86 11.76 -5.82
N TYR A 32 -0.72 11.20 -5.39
CA TYR A 32 0.29 10.67 -6.30
C TYR A 32 -0.30 9.55 -7.17
N LEU A 33 -0.96 8.58 -6.55
CA LEU A 33 -1.58 7.46 -7.25
C LEU A 33 -2.69 7.91 -8.22
N VAL A 34 -3.50 8.91 -7.86
CA VAL A 34 -4.49 9.50 -8.78
C VAL A 34 -3.80 10.09 -10.02
N ASN A 35 -2.69 10.82 -9.83
CA ASN A 35 -1.98 11.45 -10.95
C ASN A 35 -1.39 10.40 -11.90
N GLU A 36 -0.74 9.36 -11.38
CA GLU A 36 -0.19 8.28 -12.21
C GLU A 36 -1.29 7.52 -12.97
N THR A 37 -2.42 7.29 -12.31
CA THR A 37 -3.60 6.67 -12.93
C THR A 37 -4.13 7.49 -14.10
N ARG A 38 -4.23 8.82 -13.93
CA ARG A 38 -4.69 9.72 -14.99
C ARG A 38 -3.70 9.79 -16.16
N ASN A 39 -2.39 9.79 -15.87
CA ASN A 39 -1.36 9.81 -16.89
C ASN A 39 -1.41 8.56 -17.78
N ASP A 40 -1.69 7.40 -17.21
CA ASP A 40 -1.83 6.15 -17.99
C ASP A 40 -3.14 6.07 -18.77
N ALA A 41 -4.26 6.55 -18.22
CA ALA A 41 -5.51 6.63 -18.97
C ALA A 41 -5.32 7.47 -20.25
N ARG A 42 -4.58 8.59 -20.14
CA ARG A 42 -4.16 9.40 -21.29
C ARG A 42 -3.27 8.62 -22.27
N PHE A 43 -2.26 7.91 -21.76
CA PHE A 43 -1.37 7.10 -22.59
C PHE A 43 -2.10 6.01 -23.39
N LYS A 44 -3.04 5.31 -22.73
CA LYS A 44 -3.86 4.26 -23.35
C LYS A 44 -4.99 4.80 -24.24
N ASN A 45 -5.13 6.13 -24.36
CA ASN A 45 -6.25 6.79 -25.02
C ASN A 45 -7.62 6.26 -24.52
N SER A 46 -7.72 5.99 -23.22
CA SER A 46 -8.94 5.52 -22.58
C SER A 46 -9.61 6.67 -21.81
N ALA A 47 -10.93 6.53 -21.58
CA ALA A 47 -11.65 7.49 -20.77
C ALA A 47 -11.08 7.53 -19.33
N ASP A 48 -10.90 8.74 -18.78
CA ASP A 48 -10.45 8.90 -17.39
C ASP A 48 -11.45 8.18 -16.46
N PRO A 49 -11.01 7.22 -15.64
CA PRO A 49 -11.91 6.53 -14.71
C PRO A 49 -12.43 7.44 -13.59
N HIS A 50 -11.97 8.70 -13.52
CA HIS A 50 -12.33 9.71 -12.53
C HIS A 50 -12.12 9.21 -11.10
N ILE A 51 -10.99 8.52 -10.86
CA ILE A 51 -10.65 8.01 -9.53
C ILE A 51 -10.24 9.16 -8.63
N THR A 52 -10.82 9.22 -7.43
CA THR A 52 -10.52 10.27 -6.45
C THR A 52 -9.55 9.80 -5.37
N SER A 53 -8.98 10.76 -4.64
CA SER A 53 -8.08 10.45 -3.53
C SER A 53 -8.81 9.71 -2.40
N GLU A 54 -10.09 10.00 -2.22
CA GLU A 54 -11.00 9.40 -1.24
C GLU A 54 -11.27 7.94 -1.57
N GLU A 55 -11.44 7.60 -2.85
CA GLU A 55 -11.63 6.22 -3.30
C GLU A 55 -10.37 5.38 -3.09
N ILE A 56 -9.18 5.95 -3.33
CA ILE A 56 -7.91 5.28 -3.02
C ILE A 56 -7.75 5.07 -1.52
N LYS A 57 -8.05 6.09 -0.70
CA LYS A 57 -8.04 5.94 0.77
C LYS A 57 -9.02 4.86 1.23
N CYS A 58 -10.21 4.81 0.64
CA CYS A 58 -11.19 3.77 0.91
C CYS A 58 -10.66 2.38 0.53
N ALA A 59 -10.01 2.24 -0.63
CA ALA A 59 -9.40 0.97 -1.05
C ALA A 59 -8.29 0.52 -0.08
N ILE A 60 -7.43 1.44 0.37
CA ILE A 60 -6.43 1.18 1.42
C ILE A 60 -7.11 0.73 2.72
N GLY A 61 -8.19 1.39 3.12
CA GLY A 61 -8.99 0.99 4.29
C GLY A 61 -9.54 -0.43 4.18
N VAL A 62 -10.04 -0.82 2.99
CA VAL A 62 -10.48 -2.20 2.71
C VAL A 62 -9.32 -3.19 2.84
N PHE A 63 -8.11 -2.83 2.38
CA PHE A 63 -6.92 -3.69 2.54
C PHE A 63 -6.53 -3.88 4.01
N ILE A 64 -6.51 -2.81 4.80
CA ILE A 64 -6.22 -2.89 6.23
C ILE A 64 -7.25 -3.80 6.92
N LEU A 65 -8.54 -3.59 6.64
CA LEU A 65 -9.61 -4.42 7.19
C LEU A 65 -9.49 -5.88 6.74
N SER A 66 -9.05 -6.13 5.51
CA SER A 66 -8.89 -7.48 4.98
C SER A 66 -7.79 -8.29 5.67
N GLY A 67 -6.79 -7.61 6.25
CA GLY A 67 -5.78 -8.23 7.10
C GLY A 67 -6.34 -8.67 8.47
N TYR A 68 -7.34 -7.95 8.99
CA TYR A 68 -8.02 -8.30 10.24
C TYR A 68 -9.10 -9.37 10.05
N GLY A 69 -9.96 -9.20 9.05
CA GLY A 69 -11.13 -10.05 8.80
C GLY A 69 -11.00 -10.86 7.52
N ILE A 70 -10.03 -11.77 7.45
CA ILE A 70 -9.70 -12.53 6.24
C ILE A 70 -10.93 -13.32 5.75
N LYS A 71 -11.32 -13.10 4.49
CA LYS A 71 -12.36 -13.86 3.80
C LYS A 71 -11.74 -14.81 2.76
N PRO A 72 -12.41 -15.93 2.40
CA PRO A 72 -11.87 -16.90 1.44
C PRO A 72 -11.54 -16.33 0.06
N ALA A 73 -12.20 -15.24 -0.33
CA ALA A 73 -11.93 -14.49 -1.54
C ALA A 73 -12.34 -13.03 -1.36
N ARG A 74 -11.65 -12.12 -2.04
CA ARG A 74 -11.90 -10.66 -1.97
C ARG A 74 -13.36 -10.29 -2.27
N ARG A 75 -13.99 -10.96 -3.24
CA ARG A 75 -15.39 -10.68 -3.60
C ARG A 75 -16.38 -10.85 -2.43
N PHE A 76 -16.05 -11.69 -1.44
CA PHE A 76 -16.95 -11.98 -0.32
C PHE A 76 -17.08 -10.81 0.67
N TYR A 77 -16.18 -9.82 0.66
CA TYR A 77 -16.40 -8.60 1.45
C TYR A 77 -17.68 -7.86 1.04
N TRP A 78 -18.11 -8.01 -0.22
CA TRP A 78 -19.35 -7.43 -0.76
C TRP A 78 -20.52 -8.41 -0.85
N ASP A 79 -20.42 -9.59 -0.22
CA ASP A 79 -21.51 -10.57 -0.26
C ASP A 79 -22.77 -10.03 0.44
N SER A 80 -23.94 -10.42 -0.06
CA SER A 80 -25.23 -10.08 0.52
C SER A 80 -25.51 -10.87 1.80
N LYS A 81 -24.92 -12.07 1.94
CA LYS A 81 -25.10 -12.91 3.13
C LYS A 81 -24.46 -12.26 4.36
N SER A 82 -25.12 -12.41 5.51
CA SER A 82 -24.74 -11.75 6.76
C SER A 82 -23.46 -12.31 7.41
N ASP A 83 -23.14 -13.57 7.14
CA ASP A 83 -21.94 -14.29 7.62
C ASP A 83 -20.69 -13.96 6.79
N LEU A 84 -20.86 -13.72 5.48
CA LEU A 84 -19.78 -13.47 4.54
C LEU A 84 -19.49 -11.99 4.34
N GLY A 85 -20.53 -11.20 4.07
CA GLY A 85 -20.41 -9.79 3.73
C GLY A 85 -19.90 -8.94 4.88
N ASN A 86 -19.18 -7.86 4.57
CA ASN A 86 -18.77 -6.88 5.56
C ASN A 86 -19.56 -5.57 5.36
N PRO A 87 -20.46 -5.17 6.30
CA PRO A 87 -21.25 -3.96 6.16
C PRO A 87 -20.40 -2.68 6.00
N MET A 88 -19.26 -2.58 6.67
CA MET A 88 -18.37 -1.42 6.56
C MET A 88 -17.82 -1.29 5.13
N VAL A 89 -17.38 -2.40 4.53
CA VAL A 89 -16.87 -2.40 3.14
C VAL A 89 -17.98 -2.06 2.15
N LYS A 90 -19.16 -2.70 2.30
CA LYS A 90 -20.30 -2.49 1.41
C LYS A 90 -20.78 -1.04 1.39
N ASN A 91 -20.79 -0.40 2.56
CA ASN A 91 -21.24 0.98 2.72
C ASN A 91 -20.17 1.99 2.26
N ALA A 92 -18.89 1.63 2.34
CA ALA A 92 -17.80 2.55 1.99
C ALA A 92 -17.55 2.63 0.47
N ILE A 93 -17.58 1.51 -0.26
CA ILE A 93 -17.36 1.49 -1.71
C ILE A 93 -18.11 0.32 -2.36
N ARG A 94 -18.66 0.53 -3.56
CA ARG A 94 -19.30 -0.55 -4.34
C ARG A 94 -18.23 -1.48 -4.93
N LYS A 95 -18.51 -2.80 -4.97
CA LYS A 95 -17.60 -3.83 -5.50
C LYS A 95 -17.02 -3.47 -6.87
N ASN A 96 -17.88 -3.16 -7.84
CA ASN A 96 -17.43 -2.86 -9.21
C ASN A 96 -16.55 -1.61 -9.27
N ARG A 97 -16.83 -0.61 -8.42
CA ARG A 97 -16.00 0.60 -8.33
C ARG A 97 -14.66 0.30 -7.68
N PHE A 98 -14.63 -0.52 -6.63
CA PHE A 98 -13.38 -0.98 -6.03
C PHE A 98 -12.51 -1.76 -7.03
N GLU A 99 -13.10 -2.70 -7.79
CA GLU A 99 -12.37 -3.44 -8.82
C GLU A 99 -11.84 -2.52 -9.93
N GLN A 100 -12.61 -1.50 -10.34
CA GLN A 100 -12.15 -0.48 -11.26
C GLN A 100 -10.96 0.30 -10.68
N VAL A 101 -11.04 0.78 -9.43
CA VAL A 101 -9.90 1.45 -8.77
C VAL A 101 -8.66 0.54 -8.81
N MET A 102 -8.81 -0.74 -8.46
CA MET A 102 -7.70 -1.69 -8.45
C MET A 102 -7.08 -1.97 -9.82
N GLN A 103 -7.84 -1.86 -10.91
CA GLN A 103 -7.32 -2.03 -12.27
C GLN A 103 -6.49 -0.85 -12.76
N PHE A 104 -6.80 0.34 -12.25
CA PHE A 104 -6.24 1.60 -12.74
C PHE A 104 -5.18 2.20 -11.82
N VAL A 105 -5.10 1.78 -10.55
CA VAL A 105 -4.03 2.21 -9.63
C VAL A 105 -2.68 1.80 -10.19
N LEU A 106 -1.89 2.81 -10.54
CA LEU A 106 -0.52 2.67 -11.00
C LEU A 106 0.43 3.31 -10.01
N LEU A 107 1.58 2.68 -9.87
CA LEU A 107 2.60 3.02 -8.88
C LEU A 107 3.80 3.77 -9.51
N ALA A 108 3.81 3.93 -10.83
CA ALA A 108 4.85 4.60 -11.59
C ALA A 108 4.29 5.17 -12.90
N ASP A 109 4.99 6.15 -13.45
CA ASP A 109 4.68 6.73 -14.76
C ASP A 109 5.12 5.77 -15.87
N ASN A 110 4.15 5.25 -16.62
CA ASN A 110 4.43 4.37 -17.76
C ASN A 110 5.01 5.12 -18.96
N ASN A 111 4.93 6.47 -19.01
CA ASN A 111 5.44 7.26 -20.12
C ASN A 111 6.96 7.44 -20.09
N ASN A 112 7.56 7.37 -18.89
CA ASN A 112 9.00 7.52 -18.71
C ASN A 112 9.57 6.34 -17.91
N PRO A 113 9.58 5.12 -18.50
CA PRO A 113 10.05 3.95 -17.81
C PRO A 113 11.55 4.08 -17.53
N VAL A 114 11.92 4.12 -16.25
CA VAL A 114 13.32 3.98 -15.84
C VAL A 114 13.76 2.56 -16.17
N GLN A 115 14.87 2.38 -16.90
CA GLN A 115 15.47 1.05 -17.10
C GLN A 115 16.07 0.53 -15.79
N ASN A 116 15.21 -0.07 -14.96
CA ASN A 116 15.59 -0.73 -13.72
C ASN A 116 14.61 -1.87 -13.43
N ASP A 117 15.07 -2.93 -12.78
CA ASP A 117 14.34 -4.19 -12.58
C ASP A 117 12.98 -4.01 -11.86
N LYS A 118 12.82 -2.94 -11.07
CA LYS A 118 11.61 -2.67 -10.25
C LYS A 118 10.97 -1.31 -10.53
N TRP A 119 11.17 -0.75 -11.73
CA TRP A 119 10.74 0.61 -12.06
C TRP A 119 9.27 0.91 -11.79
N LYS A 120 8.38 -0.10 -11.91
CA LYS A 120 6.94 0.06 -11.64
C LYS A 120 6.60 0.30 -10.17
N ILE A 121 7.41 -0.18 -9.24
CA ILE A 121 7.13 -0.11 -7.79
C ILE A 121 8.06 0.89 -7.09
N ARG A 122 9.23 1.17 -7.69
CA ARG A 122 10.27 2.02 -7.12
C ARG A 122 9.77 3.40 -6.66
N PRO A 123 8.96 4.15 -7.43
CA PRO A 123 8.52 5.48 -7.01
C PRO A 123 7.70 5.48 -5.72
N LEU A 124 6.88 4.45 -5.51
CA LEU A 124 6.15 4.27 -4.25
C LEU A 124 7.10 3.87 -3.11
N MET A 125 8.06 2.97 -3.38
CA MET A 125 9.04 2.53 -2.37
C MET A 125 9.91 3.67 -1.88
N ASP A 126 10.44 4.51 -2.77
CA ASP A 126 11.29 5.65 -2.39
C ASP A 126 10.50 6.66 -1.54
N LYS A 127 9.21 6.87 -1.88
CA LYS A 127 8.29 7.70 -1.10
C LYS A 127 8.07 7.11 0.30
N LEU A 128 7.77 5.83 0.37
CA LEU A 128 7.54 5.11 1.63
C LEU A 128 8.80 5.11 2.50
N GLU A 129 9.97 4.85 1.92
CA GLU A 129 11.27 4.92 2.59
C GLU A 129 11.50 6.29 3.21
N HIS A 130 11.26 7.37 2.44
CA HIS A 130 11.40 8.72 2.96
C HIS A 130 10.45 9.00 4.14
N ALA A 131 9.20 8.54 4.08
CA ALA A 131 8.27 8.69 5.21
C ALA A 131 8.68 7.85 6.41
N LEU A 132 9.11 6.60 6.20
CA LEU A 132 9.57 5.71 7.26
C LEU A 132 10.78 6.33 7.96
N LEU A 133 11.83 6.73 7.23
CA LEU A 133 13.01 7.36 7.82
C LEU A 133 12.71 8.67 8.55
N LYS A 134 11.76 9.46 8.04
CA LYS A 134 11.37 10.74 8.66
C LYS A 134 10.64 10.56 9.99
N TYR A 135 9.81 9.52 10.10
CA TYR A 135 8.94 9.30 11.25
C TYR A 135 9.43 8.17 12.18
N PHE A 136 10.41 7.40 11.76
CA PHE A 136 11.05 6.36 12.57
C PHE A 136 11.87 6.98 13.71
N VAL A 137 11.67 6.46 14.91
CA VAL A 137 12.49 6.81 16.09
C VAL A 137 13.41 5.62 16.34
N PRO A 138 14.72 5.74 16.07
CA PRO A 138 15.65 4.64 16.30
C PRO A 138 15.79 4.34 17.80
N GLU A 139 15.80 3.06 18.14
CA GLU A 139 16.16 2.56 19.46
C GLU A 139 17.61 2.09 19.48
N GLU A 140 18.15 1.83 20.68
CA GLU A 140 19.54 1.39 20.84
C GLU A 140 19.79 0.02 20.22
N ASN A 141 18.80 -0.87 20.28
CA ASN A 141 18.89 -2.23 19.76
C ASN A 141 17.92 -2.39 18.59
N ILE A 142 18.46 -2.58 17.38
CA ILE A 142 17.68 -2.79 16.16
C ILE A 142 18.01 -4.18 15.61
N ASN A 143 16.97 -4.94 15.26
CA ASN A 143 17.12 -6.21 14.55
C ASN A 143 16.69 -6.02 13.09
N TYR A 144 17.54 -6.45 12.17
CA TYR A 144 17.26 -6.49 10.74
C TYR A 144 17.26 -7.95 10.29
N ASP A 145 16.20 -8.37 9.62
CA ASP A 145 16.08 -9.69 9.02
C ASP A 145 15.37 -9.58 7.68
N GLU A 146 15.54 -10.60 6.86
CA GLU A 146 15.00 -10.67 5.51
C GLU A 146 13.56 -11.19 5.59
N SER A 147 12.65 -10.55 4.85
CA SER A 147 11.26 -11.01 4.77
C SER A 147 10.92 -11.54 3.38
N MET A 148 10.04 -12.55 3.32
CA MET A 148 9.60 -13.16 2.08
C MET A 148 8.14 -12.79 1.79
N VAL A 149 7.91 -12.14 0.65
CA VAL A 149 6.57 -11.87 0.13
C VAL A 149 6.22 -12.91 -0.92
N LYS A 150 5.22 -13.74 -0.62
CA LYS A 150 4.77 -14.82 -1.50
C LYS A 150 4.25 -14.26 -2.84
N TYR A 151 4.84 -14.71 -3.93
CA TYR A 151 4.43 -14.40 -5.30
C TYR A 151 4.86 -15.56 -6.20
N PHE A 152 4.10 -15.79 -7.28
CA PHE A 152 4.30 -16.95 -8.17
C PHE A 152 4.25 -16.59 -9.66
N GLU A 153 4.21 -15.30 -10.01
CA GLU A 153 4.18 -14.93 -11.43
C GLU A 153 5.59 -14.70 -11.97
N ARG A 154 5.77 -15.03 -13.24
CA ARG A 154 7.08 -15.09 -13.91
C ARG A 154 7.63 -13.70 -14.26
N TYR A 155 7.95 -12.89 -13.25
CA TYR A 155 8.59 -11.58 -13.43
C TYR A 155 10.13 -11.64 -13.22
N GLY A 156 10.70 -12.84 -13.10
CA GLY A 156 12.15 -13.09 -13.10
C GLY A 156 12.91 -12.68 -11.82
N LEU A 157 12.26 -11.97 -10.91
CA LEU A 157 12.83 -11.47 -9.66
C LEU A 157 12.46 -12.31 -8.42
N GLU A 158 11.78 -13.43 -8.63
CA GLU A 158 11.42 -14.37 -7.57
C GLU A 158 12.66 -15.13 -7.11
N GLN A 159 12.78 -15.32 -5.80
CA GLN A 159 13.84 -16.10 -5.19
C GLN A 159 13.27 -17.36 -4.55
N PHE A 160 13.98 -18.47 -4.71
CA PHE A 160 13.68 -19.71 -4.03
C PHE A 160 14.62 -19.90 -2.83
N ILE A 161 14.06 -19.93 -1.62
CA ILE A 161 14.81 -20.15 -0.38
C ILE A 161 14.33 -21.42 0.31
N ARG A 162 15.22 -22.41 0.41
CA ARG A 162 14.95 -23.67 1.12
C ARG A 162 14.82 -23.39 2.62
N GLY A 163 13.87 -24.07 3.28
CA GLY A 163 13.68 -23.98 4.73
C GLY A 163 12.80 -22.83 5.23
N LYS A 164 12.47 -21.83 4.39
CA LYS A 164 11.50 -20.79 4.76
C LYS A 164 10.04 -21.29 4.56
N PRO A 165 9.07 -20.85 5.37
CA PRO A 165 7.65 -21.18 5.17
C PRO A 165 7.12 -20.77 3.79
N ILE A 166 7.55 -19.60 3.32
CA ILE A 166 7.35 -19.13 1.95
C ILE A 166 8.64 -19.42 1.19
N ARG A 167 8.60 -20.46 0.35
CA ARG A 167 9.80 -20.92 -0.36
C ARG A 167 10.08 -20.17 -1.65
N VAL A 168 9.05 -19.64 -2.31
CA VAL A 168 9.15 -18.88 -3.57
C VAL A 168 8.47 -17.54 -3.36
N GLY A 169 9.15 -16.46 -3.72
CA GLY A 169 8.58 -15.11 -3.69
C GLY A 169 9.64 -14.02 -3.79
N TYR A 170 9.24 -12.80 -3.50
CA TYR A 170 10.16 -11.68 -3.41
C TYR A 170 10.80 -11.62 -2.03
N LYS A 171 12.13 -11.56 -2.02
CA LYS A 171 12.89 -11.23 -0.83
C LYS A 171 12.97 -9.71 -0.69
N MET A 172 12.67 -9.22 0.51
CA MET A 172 12.69 -7.82 0.90
C MET A 172 13.76 -7.58 1.94
#